data_AF-A0ABC8CE54-F1
#
_entry.id   AF-A0ABC8CE54-F1
#
_cell.length_a   1.000
_cell.length_b   1.000
_cell.length_c   1.000
_cell.angle_alpha   90.00
_cell.angle_beta   90.00
_cell.angle_gamma   90.00
#
_symmetry.space_group_name_H-M   'P 1'
#
loop_
_entity.id
_entity.type
_entity.pdbx_description
1 polymer ?
#
loop_
_entity_poly.entity_id
_entity_poly.type
_entity_poly.pdbx_seq_one_letter_code
_entity_poly.pdbx_strand_id
1 'polypeptide(L)'
;MNQKQLILSYVRRKYDTIPDHPFHYFPDYIALRHEDRETWFGLIMNVPRQTLKLSEGRNVDILDVKCRPENIQDYLTTEGIVPAYHMNKSHWISILLDGSVSDALIKNLIDVSFKLTL
;
A
#
# COMPACT_ATOMS: atom_id res chain seq x y z
N MET A 1 -6.88 -9.95 -13.86
CA MET A 1 -5.96 -8.87 -13.46
C MET A 1 -5.78 -8.99 -11.95
N ASN A 2 -4.54 -9.03 -11.44
CA ASN A 2 -4.32 -9.07 -9.99
C ASN A 2 -4.43 -7.66 -9.38
N GLN A 3 -4.59 -7.55 -8.05
CA GLN A 3 -4.81 -6.26 -7.39
C GLN A 3 -3.64 -5.28 -7.59
N LYS A 4 -2.40 -5.78 -7.65
CA LYS A 4 -1.21 -4.95 -7.98
C LYS A 4 -1.35 -4.26 -9.33
N GLN A 5 -1.69 -4.98 -10.40
CA GLN A 5 -1.91 -4.39 -11.73
C GLN A 5 -3.07 -3.40 -11.76
N LEU A 6 -4.14 -3.69 -11.01
CA LEU A 6 -5.27 -2.79 -10.86
C LEU A 6 -4.86 -1.47 -10.18
N ILE A 7 -4.06 -1.53 -9.12
CA ILE A 7 -3.53 -0.35 -8.42
C ILE A 7 -2.67 0.49 -9.37
N LEU A 8 -1.69 -0.13 -10.04
CA LEU A 8 -0.79 0.57 -10.97
C LEU A 8 -1.58 1.25 -12.10
N SER A 9 -2.58 0.55 -12.65
CA SER A 9 -3.46 1.10 -13.68
C SER A 9 -4.33 2.25 -13.15
N TYR A 10 -4.77 2.17 -11.89
CA TYR A 10 -5.60 3.18 -11.25
C TYR A 10 -4.83 4.47 -11.01
N VAL A 11 -3.66 4.38 -10.38
CA VAL A 11 -2.85 5.58 -10.06
C VAL A 11 -2.30 6.24 -11.31
N ARG A 12 -1.92 5.45 -12.33
CA ARG A 12 -1.52 6.01 -13.63
C ARG A 12 -2.66 6.77 -14.29
N ARG A 13 -3.88 6.22 -14.32
CA ARG A 13 -5.02 6.91 -14.97
C ARG A 13 -5.51 8.13 -14.19
N LYS A 14 -5.44 8.10 -12.86
CA LYS A 14 -6.05 9.14 -12.01
C LYS A 14 -5.10 10.27 -11.64
N TYR A 15 -3.82 9.94 -11.43
CA TYR A 15 -2.82 10.85 -10.87
C TYR A 15 -1.60 11.05 -11.77
N ASP A 16 -1.60 10.45 -12.96
CA ASP A 16 -0.45 10.29 -13.86
C ASP A 16 0.80 9.65 -13.21
N THR A 17 0.67 9.08 -12.01
CA THR A 17 1.79 8.46 -11.30
C THR A 17 2.38 7.29 -12.07
N ILE A 18 3.69 7.34 -12.30
CA ILE A 18 4.48 6.26 -12.87
C ILE A 18 5.12 5.47 -11.73
N PRO A 19 5.14 4.12 -11.80
CA PRO A 19 5.86 3.27 -10.85
C PRO A 19 7.32 3.69 -10.68
N ASP A 20 7.75 3.91 -9.43
CA ASP A 20 9.16 4.16 -9.09
C ASP A 20 9.77 2.95 -8.35
N HIS A 21 11.04 2.66 -8.62
CA HIS A 21 11.76 1.50 -8.10
C HIS A 21 13.02 1.94 -7.34
N PRO A 22 12.87 2.56 -6.14
CA PRO A 22 13.99 3.17 -5.45
C PRO A 22 14.95 2.15 -4.80
N PHE A 23 14.54 0.89 -4.68
CA PHE A 23 15.29 -0.15 -3.98
C PHE A 23 16.04 -1.06 -4.96
N HIS A 24 17.34 -0.84 -5.12
CA HIS A 24 18.19 -1.66 -6.02
C HIS A 24 18.08 -3.16 -5.74
N TYR A 25 18.11 -3.56 -4.47
CA TYR A 25 18.06 -4.97 -4.07
C TYR A 25 16.63 -5.57 -4.06
N PHE A 26 15.61 -4.74 -4.23
CA PHE A 26 14.20 -5.15 -4.23
C PHE A 26 13.48 -4.54 -5.44
N PRO A 27 13.80 -4.99 -6.68
CA PRO A 27 13.26 -4.39 -7.90
C PRO A 27 11.73 -4.54 -8.01
N ASP A 28 11.13 -5.52 -7.34
CA ASP A 28 9.69 -5.73 -7.33
C ASP A 28 8.91 -4.78 -6.41
N TYR A 29 9.64 -4.01 -5.58
CA TYR A 29 9.05 -3.01 -4.69
C TYR A 29 8.84 -1.72 -5.47
N ILE A 30 7.63 -1.16 -5.34
CA ILE A 30 7.18 -0.03 -6.14
C ILE A 30 6.75 1.10 -5.22
N ALA A 31 7.47 2.21 -5.26
CA ALA A 31 7.04 3.45 -4.64
C ALA A 31 6.04 4.17 -5.55
N LEU A 32 4.96 4.66 -4.94
CA LEU A 32 3.98 5.54 -5.56
C LEU A 32 4.20 6.93 -4.97
N ARG A 33 4.64 7.89 -5.79
CA ARG A 33 5.00 9.25 -5.38
C ARG A 33 4.34 10.29 -6.27
N HIS A 34 4.18 11.49 -5.75
CA HIS A 34 3.71 12.63 -6.54
C HIS A 34 4.73 12.96 -7.64
N GLU A 35 4.29 13.37 -8.82
CA GLU A 35 5.23 13.72 -9.90
C GLU A 35 6.08 14.94 -9.53
N ASP A 36 5.44 15.95 -8.93
CA ASP A 36 6.08 17.21 -8.55
C ASP A 36 6.83 17.14 -7.20
N ARG A 37 6.78 16.01 -6.49
CA ARG A 37 7.37 15.89 -5.14
C ARG A 37 7.93 14.50 -4.85
N GLU A 38 9.00 14.44 -4.06
CA GLU A 38 9.59 13.16 -3.64
C GLU A 38 8.78 12.42 -2.55
N THR A 39 7.62 12.93 -2.15
CA THR A 39 6.80 12.33 -1.09
C THR A 39 6.03 11.12 -1.60
N TRP A 40 6.19 9.98 -0.92
CA TRP A 40 5.45 8.76 -1.21
C TRP A 40 4.04 8.82 -0.62
N PHE A 41 3.06 8.38 -1.41
CA PHE A 41 1.69 8.14 -0.97
C PHE A 41 1.32 6.65 -0.99
N GLY A 42 2.19 5.80 -1.53
CA GLY A 42 2.02 4.36 -1.42
C GLY A 42 3.30 3.60 -1.64
N LEU A 43 3.39 2.40 -1.10
CA LEU A 43 4.53 1.51 -1.32
C LEU A 43 4.05 0.07 -1.47
N ILE A 44 4.27 -0.52 -2.63
CA ILE A 44 3.93 -1.92 -2.91
C ILE A 44 5.15 -2.78 -2.65
N MET A 45 5.01 -3.85 -1.87
CA MET A 45 6.11 -4.75 -1.51
C MET A 45 5.66 -6.21 -1.57
N ASN A 46 6.56 -7.12 -1.95
CA ASN A 46 6.34 -8.57 -1.85
C ASN A 46 7.10 -9.10 -0.63
N VAL A 47 6.39 -9.52 0.43
CA VAL A 47 7.01 -9.81 1.73
C VAL A 47 6.63 -11.20 2.25
N PRO A 48 7.48 -11.86 3.05
CA PRO A 48 7.11 -13.09 3.72
C PRO A 48 5.97 -12.85 4.73
N ARG A 49 4.95 -13.71 4.74
CA ARG A 49 3.76 -13.55 5.60
C ARG A 49 4.09 -13.46 7.09
N GLN A 50 5.13 -14.16 7.52
CA GLN A 50 5.59 -14.19 8.91
C GLN A 50 6.09 -12.81 9.38
N THR A 51 6.61 -11.95 8.49
CA THR A 51 7.02 -10.58 8.87
C THR A 51 5.83 -9.71 9.28
N LEU A 52 4.63 -10.08 8.81
CA LEU A 52 3.36 -9.45 9.14
C LEU A 52 2.62 -10.16 10.29
N LYS A 53 3.28 -11.12 10.97
CA LYS A 53 2.68 -11.99 12.00
C LYS A 53 1.48 -12.82 11.50
N LEU A 54 1.46 -13.14 10.21
CA LEU A 54 0.49 -14.05 9.60
C LEU A 54 1.02 -15.48 9.63
N SER A 55 0.13 -16.45 9.39
CA SER A 55 0.48 -17.86 9.25
C SER A 55 1.52 -18.08 8.15
N GLU A 56 2.32 -19.15 8.28
CA GLU A 56 3.29 -19.53 7.27
C GLU A 56 2.64 -19.74 5.89
N GLY A 57 3.41 -19.46 4.85
CA GLY A 57 2.96 -19.57 3.48
C GLY A 57 3.89 -18.84 2.52
N ARG A 58 3.47 -18.74 1.25
CA ARG A 58 4.17 -17.95 0.24
C ARG A 58 4.14 -16.47 0.60
N ASN A 59 5.08 -15.71 0.04
CA ASN A 59 5.06 -14.26 0.14
C ASN A 59 3.73 -13.67 -0.34
N VAL A 60 3.39 -12.51 0.19
CA VAL A 60 2.19 -11.75 -0.15
C VAL A 60 2.59 -10.36 -0.63
N ASP A 61 1.92 -9.89 -1.69
CA ASP A 61 2.01 -8.49 -2.08
C ASP A 61 1.21 -7.65 -1.08
N ILE A 62 1.80 -6.57 -0.59
CA ILE A 62 1.14 -5.60 0.27
C ILE A 62 1.22 -4.22 -0.35
N LEU A 63 0.27 -3.35 0.03
CA LEU A 63 0.31 -1.92 -0.24
C LEU A 63 0.28 -1.16 1.09
N ASP A 64 1.36 -0.43 1.36
CA ASP A 64 1.39 0.55 2.43
C ASP A 64 0.77 1.87 1.95
N VAL A 65 -0.14 2.42 2.75
CA VAL A 65 -0.77 3.72 2.51
C VAL A 65 -0.84 4.54 3.79
N LYS A 66 -0.76 5.87 3.64
CA LYS A 66 -0.89 6.82 4.73
C LYS A 66 -2.36 7.01 5.09
N CYS A 67 -2.64 7.07 6.38
CA CYS A 67 -3.95 7.30 6.96
C CYS A 67 -3.84 8.35 8.08
N ARG A 68 -4.99 8.88 8.47
CA ARG A 68 -5.05 9.74 9.66
C ARG A 68 -4.92 8.86 10.91
N PRO A 69 -4.15 9.28 11.93
CA PRO A 69 -3.95 8.50 13.16
C PRO A 69 -5.26 8.02 13.81
N GLU A 70 -6.29 8.87 13.79
CA GLU A 70 -7.61 8.59 14.33
C GLU A 70 -8.35 7.45 13.64
N ASN A 71 -7.98 7.06 12.41
CA ASN A 71 -8.61 5.98 11.67
C ASN A 71 -7.83 4.66 11.70
N ILE A 72 -6.60 4.65 12.25
CA ILE A 72 -5.73 3.47 12.21
C ILE A 72 -6.41 2.27 12.88
N GLN A 73 -6.96 2.44 14.07
CA GLN A 73 -7.57 1.33 14.81
C GLN A 73 -8.80 0.76 14.09
N ASP A 74 -9.62 1.62 13.47
CA ASP A 74 -10.78 1.19 12.69
C ASP A 74 -10.36 0.34 11.49
N TYR A 75 -9.33 0.78 10.75
CA TYR A 75 -8.82 0.00 9.61
C TYR A 75 -8.23 -1.35 10.03
N LEU A 76 -7.59 -1.43 11.20
CA LEU A 76 -7.04 -2.69 11.72
C LEU A 76 -8.12 -3.70 12.15
N THR A 77 -9.39 -3.32 12.21
CA THR A 77 -10.50 -4.26 12.37
C THR A 77 -10.94 -4.94 11.06
N THR A 78 -10.46 -4.44 9.91
CA THR A 78 -10.80 -4.98 8.59
C THR A 78 -9.91 -6.16 8.24
N GLU A 79 -10.50 -7.29 7.88
CA GLU A 79 -9.75 -8.45 7.38
C GLU A 79 -8.90 -8.05 6.16
N GLY A 80 -7.62 -8.43 6.18
CA GLY A 80 -6.67 -8.05 5.13
C GLY A 80 -5.97 -6.71 5.34
N ILE A 81 -6.24 -5.98 6.44
CA ILE A 81 -5.46 -4.81 6.83
C ILE A 81 -4.67 -5.12 8.10
N VAL A 82 -3.37 -4.84 8.07
CA VAL A 82 -2.45 -5.10 9.18
C VAL A 82 -1.62 -3.85 9.52
N PRO A 83 -0.96 -3.80 10.69
CA PRO A 83 -0.10 -2.67 11.04
C PRO A 83 1.00 -2.48 9.98
N ALA A 84 1.34 -1.22 9.69
CA ALA A 84 2.33 -0.89 8.67
C ALA A 84 3.64 -1.68 8.77
N TYR A 85 4.12 -2.11 7.60
CA TYR A 85 5.39 -2.78 7.39
C TYR A 85 6.43 -1.76 6.91
N HIS A 86 7.56 -1.64 7.61
CA HIS A 86 8.58 -0.59 7.44
C HIS A 86 8.13 0.87 7.65
N MET A 87 6.86 1.22 7.47
CA MET A 87 6.35 2.59 7.66
C MET A 87 5.91 2.86 9.11
N ASN A 88 5.66 4.14 9.43
CA ASN A 88 5.22 4.58 10.75
C ASN A 88 3.79 4.09 11.04
N LYS A 89 3.65 3.15 11.98
CA LYS A 89 2.36 2.50 12.34
C LYS A 89 1.29 3.43 12.91
N SER A 90 1.64 4.65 13.32
CA SER A 90 0.66 5.67 13.76
C SER A 90 0.03 6.43 12.60
N HIS A 91 0.61 6.32 11.39
CA HIS A 91 0.18 7.07 10.21
C HIS A 91 0.01 6.21 8.97
N TRP A 92 0.36 4.93 9.03
CA TRP A 92 0.35 4.04 7.89
C TRP A 92 -0.26 2.70 8.27
N ILE A 93 -0.86 2.05 7.28
CA ILE A 93 -1.37 0.68 7.34
C ILE A 93 -0.84 -0.10 6.14
N SER A 94 -0.74 -1.43 6.28
CA SER A 94 -0.43 -2.34 5.18
C SER A 94 -1.69 -3.09 4.78
N ILE A 95 -2.03 -3.04 3.50
CA ILE A 95 -3.17 -3.74 2.91
C ILE A 95 -2.64 -4.99 2.21
N LEU A 96 -3.18 -6.16 2.51
CA LEU A 96 -2.89 -7.39 1.79
C LEU A 96 -3.54 -7.36 0.40
N LEU A 97 -2.76 -7.64 -0.63
CA LEU A 97 -3.20 -7.71 -2.03
C LEU A 97 -3.53 -9.15 -2.45
N ASP A 98 -4.21 -9.89 -1.57
CA ASP A 98 -4.62 -11.29 -1.75
C ASP A 98 -6.13 -11.47 -1.98
N GLY A 99 -6.86 -10.38 -2.17
CA GLY A 99 -8.31 -10.36 -2.39
C GLY A 99 -9.16 -10.23 -1.12
N SER A 100 -8.56 -10.24 0.06
CA SER A 100 -9.26 -10.01 1.34
C SER A 100 -9.87 -8.59 1.43
N VAL A 101 -9.21 -7.60 0.83
CA VAL A 101 -9.69 -6.21 0.79
C VAL A 101 -10.25 -5.87 -0.60
N SER A 102 -11.46 -5.33 -0.64
CA SER A 102 -12.11 -4.97 -1.91
C SER A 102 -11.35 -3.90 -2.69
N ASP A 103 -11.36 -4.00 -4.02
CA ASP A 103 -10.72 -3.03 -4.90
C ASP A 103 -11.26 -1.60 -4.71
N ALA A 104 -12.52 -1.46 -4.30
CA ALA A 104 -13.13 -0.17 -4.01
C ALA A 104 -12.52 0.48 -2.76
N LEU A 105 -12.32 -0.30 -1.69
CA LEU A 105 -11.68 0.18 -0.47
C LEU A 105 -10.21 0.51 -0.71
N ILE A 106 -9.48 -0.33 -1.45
CA ILE A 106 -8.08 -0.07 -1.83
C ILE A 106 -7.96 1.28 -2.55
N LYS A 107 -8.80 1.54 -3.56
CA LYS A 107 -8.79 2.81 -4.30
C LYS A 107 -9.11 3.99 -3.39
N ASN A 108 -10.07 3.85 -2.48
CA ASN A 108 -10.41 4.90 -1.52
C ASN A 108 -9.22 5.23 -0.61
N LEU A 109 -8.55 4.20 -0.05
CA LEU A 109 -7.40 4.39 0.83
C LEU A 109 -6.20 5.01 0.09
N ILE A 110 -5.99 4.66 -1.18
CA ILE A 110 -5.01 5.34 -2.04
C ILE A 110 -5.37 6.82 -2.19
N ASP A 111 -6.63 7.15 -2.46
CA ASP A 111 -7.07 8.54 -2.61
C ASP A 111 -6.88 9.36 -1.33
N VAL A 112 -7.16 8.74 -0.17
CA VAL A 112 -6.92 9.35 1.14
C VAL A 112 -5.43 9.60 1.33
N SER A 113 -4.59 8.59 1.10
CA SER A 113 -3.14 8.70 1.26
C SER A 113 -2.53 9.75 0.35
N PHE A 114 -2.96 9.79 -0.92
CA PHE A 114 -2.55 10.79 -1.89
C PHE A 114 -2.84 12.20 -1.35
N LYS A 115 -4.06 12.46 -0.86
CA LYS A 115 -4.44 13.76 -0.28
C LYS A 115 -3.67 14.11 0.99
N LEU A 116 -3.31 13.14 1.83
CA LEU A 116 -2.55 13.34 3.08
C LEU A 116 -1.04 13.59 2.86
N THR A 117 -0.60 13.54 1.61
CA THR A 117 0.81 13.69 1.22
C THR A 117 1.03 14.76 0.14
N LEU A 118 -0.06 15.44 -0.27
CA LEU A 118 -0.03 16.67 -1.05
C LEU A 118 0.51 17.87 -0.27
#